data_AF-A0A150MK01-F1
#
_entry.id   AF-A0A150MK01-F1
#
_cell.length_a   1.000
_cell.length_b   1.000
_cell.length_c   1.000
_cell.angle_alpha   90.00
_cell.angle_beta   90.00
_cell.angle_gamma   90.00
#
_symmetry.space_group_name_H-M   'P 1'
#
loop_
_entity.id
_entity.type
_entity.pdbx_description
1 polymer ?
#
loop_
_entity_poly.entity_id
_entity_poly.type
_entity_poly.pdbx_seq_one_letter_code
_entity_poly.pdbx_strand_id
1 'polypeptide(L)'
;MKVYADKYGIGPWAVYEFNKDTVADMSVGGKRIDYAMRLAVTDIGGVQWELIEPLDEISDYARFLKEHGEGIHHVTLDTESYESALEFCKKNGLGSVQYGYWGRNFHYDYRDTRDDMKCIVELYGPEESFKWPEPVAVSELSSTQFKMTLL
;
A
#
# COMPACT_ATOMS: atom_id res chain seq x y z
N MET A 1 7.43 0.80 13.08
CA MET A 1 8.41 -0.31 12.93
C MET A 1 8.96 -0.86 14.24
N LYS A 2 9.67 -0.09 15.09
CA LYS A 2 10.37 -0.62 16.30
C LYS A 2 9.50 -1.50 17.22
N VAL A 3 8.27 -1.08 17.51
CA VAL A 3 7.34 -1.88 18.32
C VAL A 3 7.04 -3.23 17.66
N TYR A 4 6.81 -3.27 16.34
CA TYR A 4 6.56 -4.50 15.59
C TYR A 4 7.76 -5.44 15.60
N ALA A 5 8.96 -4.92 15.37
CA ALA A 5 10.18 -5.71 15.38
C ALA A 5 10.54 -6.20 16.80
N ASP A 6 10.63 -5.30 17.77
CA ASP A 6 11.17 -5.64 19.09
C ASP A 6 10.18 -6.42 19.94
N LYS A 7 8.90 -6.03 19.92
CA LYS A 7 7.87 -6.63 20.78
C LYS A 7 7.24 -7.86 20.14
N TYR A 8 7.03 -7.83 18.82
CA TYR A 8 6.28 -8.87 18.11
C TYR A 8 7.14 -9.67 17.13
N GLY A 9 8.44 -9.38 17.01
CA GLY A 9 9.34 -10.12 16.12
C GLY A 9 8.97 -10.05 14.65
N ILE A 10 8.22 -9.03 14.22
CA ILE A 10 7.77 -8.84 12.85
C ILE A 10 8.81 -7.97 12.13
N GLY A 11 9.43 -8.54 11.10
CA GLY A 11 10.52 -7.94 10.32
C GLY A 11 11.40 -9.01 9.67
N PRO A 12 12.45 -8.62 8.92
CA PRO A 12 12.95 -7.25 8.76
C PRO A 12 12.05 -6.44 7.82
N TRP A 13 12.06 -5.12 7.98
CA TRP A 13 11.25 -4.21 7.18
C TRP A 13 12.09 -3.60 6.07
N ALA A 14 11.67 -3.77 4.82
CA ALA A 14 12.21 -3.05 3.68
C ALA A 14 11.47 -1.72 3.52
N VAL A 15 12.21 -0.61 3.47
CA VAL A 15 11.65 0.74 3.47
C VAL A 15 11.73 1.34 2.07
N TYR A 16 10.63 1.94 1.61
CA TYR A 16 10.53 2.66 0.35
C TYR A 16 9.99 4.07 0.57
N GLU A 17 10.32 5.00 -0.33
CA GLU A 17 9.78 6.36 -0.32
C GLU A 17 9.06 6.66 -1.64
N PHE A 18 7.79 7.02 -1.51
CA PHE A 18 6.90 7.37 -2.60
C PHE A 18 6.72 8.88 -2.61
N ASN A 19 7.04 9.52 -3.74
CA ASN A 19 6.90 10.95 -3.96
C ASN A 19 6.80 11.21 -5.47
N LYS A 20 6.69 12.48 -5.87
CA LYS A 20 6.57 12.89 -7.28
C LYS A 20 7.72 12.42 -8.19
N ASP A 21 8.89 12.10 -7.65
CA ASP A 21 10.06 11.68 -8.40
C ASP A 21 10.09 10.14 -8.58
N THR A 22 9.47 9.40 -7.66
CA THR A 22 9.40 7.93 -7.71
C THR A 22 8.06 7.39 -8.22
N VAL A 23 7.00 8.19 -8.15
CA VAL A 23 5.64 7.82 -8.54
C VAL A 23 5.09 8.83 -9.55
N ALA A 24 4.66 8.31 -10.70
CA ALA A 24 4.01 9.10 -11.75
C ALA A 24 2.49 9.13 -11.59
N ASP A 25 1.87 10.13 -12.22
CA ASP A 25 0.42 10.25 -12.41
C ASP A 25 -0.45 10.10 -11.14
N MET A 26 0.11 10.53 -10.02
CA MET A 26 -0.53 10.44 -8.69
C MET A 26 -1.85 11.22 -8.63
N SER A 27 -2.91 10.57 -8.18
CA SER A 27 -4.25 11.15 -8.11
C SER A 27 -4.90 10.88 -6.76
N VAL A 28 -5.61 11.87 -6.23
CA VAL A 28 -6.44 11.74 -5.02
C VAL A 28 -7.82 12.34 -5.33
N GLY A 29 -8.89 11.57 -5.11
CA GLY A 29 -10.26 12.01 -5.40
C GLY A 29 -10.46 12.44 -6.86
N GLY A 30 -9.76 11.79 -7.81
CA GLY A 30 -9.83 12.11 -9.23
C GLY A 30 -9.07 13.36 -9.67
N LYS A 31 -8.27 13.98 -8.80
CA LYS A 31 -7.45 15.15 -9.12
C LYS A 31 -5.97 14.79 -9.09
N ARG A 32 -5.22 15.20 -10.12
CA ARG A 32 -3.76 15.05 -10.14
C ARG A 32 -3.14 15.86 -9.00
N ILE A 33 -2.52 15.18 -8.05
CA ILE A 33 -1.93 15.75 -6.83
C ILE A 33 -0.65 14.98 -6.49
N ASP A 34 0.44 15.70 -6.23
CA ASP A 34 1.68 15.11 -5.72
C ASP A 34 1.58 14.91 -4.21
N TYR A 35 1.34 13.67 -3.78
CA TYR A 35 1.42 13.26 -2.38
C TYR A 35 2.75 12.54 -2.09
N ALA A 36 3.05 12.29 -0.83
CA ALA A 36 4.29 11.64 -0.42
C ALA A 36 4.06 10.73 0.79
N MET A 37 4.70 9.57 0.78
CA MET A 37 4.63 8.62 1.89
C MET A 37 5.91 7.81 2.02
N ARG A 38 6.12 7.26 3.20
CA ARG A 38 7.10 6.22 3.45
C ARG A 38 6.39 4.90 3.71
N LEU A 39 6.86 3.86 3.04
CA LEU A 39 6.36 2.50 3.19
C LEU A 39 7.41 1.67 3.91
N ALA A 40 6.97 0.76 4.76
CA ALA A 40 7.78 -0.32 5.29
C ALA A 40 7.05 -1.63 5.09
N VAL A 41 7.63 -2.54 4.31
CA VAL A 41 7.01 -3.82 3.96
C VAL A 41 7.80 -5.01 4.54
N THR A 42 7.08 -6.07 4.91
CA THR A 42 7.65 -7.35 5.32
C THR A 42 6.66 -8.48 5.07
N ASP A 43 7.15 -9.67 4.78
CA ASP A 43 6.29 -10.83 4.52
C ASP A 43 6.29 -11.78 5.72
N ILE A 44 5.09 -12.09 6.23
CA ILE A 44 4.90 -13.04 7.34
C ILE A 44 3.64 -13.87 7.09
N GLY A 45 3.78 -15.19 7.16
CA GLY A 45 2.65 -16.12 7.04
C GLY A 45 1.99 -16.13 5.66
N GLY A 46 2.73 -15.78 4.60
CA GLY A 46 2.21 -15.70 3.24
C GLY A 46 1.40 -14.43 2.95
N VAL A 47 1.44 -13.45 3.85
CA VAL A 47 0.80 -12.14 3.70
C VAL A 47 1.88 -11.07 3.80
N GLN A 48 1.83 -10.09 2.89
CA GLN A 48 2.63 -8.89 3.01
C GLN A 48 1.99 -7.93 4.00
N TRP A 49 2.79 -7.46 4.94
CA TRP A 49 2.42 -6.41 5.88
C TRP A 49 3.07 -5.12 5.44
N GLU A 50 2.29 -4.06 5.40
CA GLU A 50 2.75 -2.73 5.03
C GLU A 50 2.41 -1.73 6.13
N LEU A 51 3.41 -0.97 6.56
CA LEU A 51 3.23 0.23 7.38
C LEU A 51 3.41 1.46 6.50
N ILE A 52 2.43 2.36 6.55
CA ILE A 52 2.39 3.57 5.73
C ILE A 52 2.46 4.79 6.65
N GLU A 53 3.46 5.63 6.41
CA GLU A 53 3.61 6.94 7.04
C GLU A 53 3.34 8.01 5.98
N PRO A 54 2.19 8.71 5.99
CA PRO A 54 2.00 9.87 5.13
C PRO A 54 3.00 10.97 5.51
N LEU A 55 3.64 11.56 4.49
CA LEU A 55 4.56 12.70 4.63
C LEU A 55 3.91 14.00 4.11
N ASP A 56 2.58 14.01 4.03
CA ASP A 56 1.74 15.09 3.54
C ASP A 56 0.42 15.16 4.34
N GLU A 57 -0.44 16.10 3.97
CA GLU A 57 -1.75 16.34 4.59
C GLU A 57 -2.92 16.19 3.58
N ILE A 58 -2.66 15.66 2.39
CA ILE A 58 -3.58 15.71 1.23
C ILE A 58 -3.93 14.33 0.66
N SER A 59 -3.13 13.31 0.95
CA SER A 59 -3.39 11.92 0.59
C SER A 59 -4.54 11.32 1.38
N ASP A 60 -5.11 10.24 0.85
CA ASP A 60 -6.10 9.44 1.58
C ASP A 60 -5.53 8.87 2.87
N TYR A 61 -4.24 8.52 2.89
CA TYR A 61 -3.54 8.07 4.09
C TYR A 61 -3.51 9.13 5.19
N ALA A 62 -3.15 10.38 4.83
CA ALA A 62 -3.12 11.48 5.78
C ALA A 62 -4.52 11.76 6.35
N ARG A 63 -5.54 11.72 5.48
CA ARG A 63 -6.93 11.85 5.89
C ARG A 63 -7.35 10.73 6.85
N PHE A 64 -7.08 9.47 6.50
CA PHE A 64 -7.41 8.32 7.34
C PHE A 64 -6.76 8.44 8.72
N LEU A 65 -5.46 8.74 8.76
CA LEU A 65 -4.71 8.90 10.01
C LEU A 65 -5.30 10.00 10.89
N LYS A 66 -5.72 11.12 10.30
CA LYS A 66 -6.33 12.24 11.02
C LYS A 66 -7.73 11.91 11.55
N GLU A 67 -8.54 11.21 10.78
CA GLU A 67 -9.94 10.93 11.12
C GLU A 67 -10.09 9.73 12.07
N HIS A 68 -9.21 8.74 11.96
CA HIS A 68 -9.36 7.44 12.63
C HIS A 68 -8.18 7.09 13.55
N GLY A 69 -7.03 7.77 13.42
CA GLY A 69 -5.78 7.36 14.06
C GLY A 69 -5.10 6.20 13.31
N GLU A 70 -4.14 5.57 13.97
CA GLU A 70 -3.44 4.40 13.42
C GLU A 70 -4.39 3.20 13.30
N GLY A 71 -4.32 2.47 12.18
CA GLY A 71 -5.19 1.31 11.94
C GLY A 71 -4.97 0.66 10.58
N ILE A 72 -5.80 -0.34 10.27
CA ILE A 72 -5.81 -0.98 8.96
C ILE A 72 -6.48 -0.03 7.95
N HIS A 73 -5.69 0.50 7.02
CA HIS A 73 -6.17 1.41 5.98
C HIS A 73 -6.90 0.67 4.86
N HIS A 74 -6.27 -0.39 4.33
CA HIS A 74 -6.77 -1.14 3.18
C HIS A 74 -6.42 -2.61 3.26
N VAL A 75 -7.00 -3.41 2.36
CA VAL A 75 -6.61 -4.78 2.06
C VAL A 75 -6.33 -4.88 0.56
N THR A 76 -5.17 -5.41 0.21
CA THR A 76 -4.75 -5.59 -1.18
C THR A 76 -5.22 -6.94 -1.71
N LEU A 77 -5.79 -6.95 -2.91
CA LEU A 77 -6.22 -8.17 -3.58
C LEU A 77 -5.39 -8.36 -4.86
N ASP A 78 -4.79 -9.53 -4.98
CA ASP A 78 -4.17 -9.97 -6.23
C ASP A 78 -5.25 -10.31 -7.26
N THR A 79 -4.96 -10.06 -8.53
CA THR A 79 -5.93 -10.25 -9.62
C THR A 79 -5.27 -10.95 -10.81
N GLU A 80 -6.04 -11.77 -11.53
CA GLU A 80 -5.52 -12.48 -12.71
C GLU A 80 -5.06 -11.51 -13.82
N SER A 81 -5.78 -10.40 -13.97
CA SER A 81 -5.42 -9.29 -14.86
C SER A 81 -5.92 -8.00 -14.23
N TYR A 82 -5.00 -7.04 -14.14
CA TYR A 82 -5.29 -5.71 -13.63
C TYR A 82 -6.36 -4.99 -14.47
N GLU A 83 -6.31 -5.14 -15.79
CA GLU A 83 -7.29 -4.57 -16.72
C GLU A 83 -8.69 -5.12 -16.47
N SER A 84 -8.81 -6.44 -16.27
CA SER A 84 -10.09 -7.07 -15.99
C SER A 84 -10.67 -6.62 -14.64
N ALA A 85 -9.80 -6.41 -13.64
CA ALA A 85 -10.19 -5.87 -12.34
C ALA A 85 -10.68 -4.42 -12.43
N LEU A 86 -10.03 -3.58 -13.25
CA LEU A 86 -10.47 -2.21 -13.50
C LEU A 86 -11.81 -2.16 -14.25
N GLU A 87 -12.02 -3.02 -15.25
CA GLU A 87 -13.30 -3.11 -15.95
C GLU A 87 -14.42 -3.55 -15.00
N PHE A 88 -14.15 -4.54 -14.14
CA PHE A 88 -15.07 -4.95 -13.08
C PHE A 88 -15.42 -3.79 -12.16
N CYS A 89 -14.44 -3.03 -11.68
CA CYS A 89 -14.67 -1.89 -10.80
C CYS A 89 -15.54 -0.83 -11.49
N LYS A 90 -15.24 -0.51 -12.75
CA LYS A 90 -16.02 0.44 -13.55
C LYS A 90 -17.47 0.00 -13.71
N LYS A 91 -17.71 -1.27 -14.04
CA LYS A 91 -19.06 -1.83 -14.22
C LYS A 91 -19.89 -1.78 -12.94
N ASN A 92 -19.25 -1.92 -11.78
CA ASN A 92 -19.91 -1.96 -10.48
C ASN A 92 -19.89 -0.61 -9.73
N GLY A 93 -19.44 0.47 -10.38
CA GLY A 93 -19.43 1.81 -9.75
C GLY A 93 -18.43 1.94 -8.59
N LEU A 94 -17.45 1.05 -8.49
CA LEU A 94 -16.42 1.09 -7.45
C LEU A 94 -15.36 2.11 -7.86
N GLY A 95 -15.52 3.39 -7.54
CA GLY A 95 -14.61 4.46 -7.94
C GLY A 95 -13.22 4.40 -7.29
N SER A 96 -12.25 5.09 -7.89
CA SER A 96 -10.90 5.24 -7.30
C SER A 96 -10.90 6.35 -6.23
N VAL A 97 -10.28 6.07 -5.09
CA VAL A 97 -10.02 7.02 -4.00
C VAL A 97 -8.69 7.72 -4.23
N GLN A 98 -7.65 6.94 -4.53
CA GLN A 98 -6.30 7.39 -4.76
C GLN A 98 -5.56 6.36 -5.62
N TYR A 99 -4.65 6.81 -6.48
CA TYR A 99 -3.80 5.91 -7.27
C TYR A 99 -2.46 6.56 -7.63
N GLY A 100 -1.52 5.76 -8.13
CA GLY A 100 -0.24 6.23 -8.66
C GLY A 100 0.53 5.12 -9.39
N TYR A 101 1.53 5.53 -10.18
CA TYR A 101 2.37 4.63 -10.98
C TYR A 101 3.81 4.64 -10.48
N TRP A 102 4.16 3.71 -9.60
CA TRP A 102 5.52 3.59 -9.08
C TRP A 102 6.49 3.14 -10.19
N GLY A 103 7.60 3.86 -10.34
CA GLY A 103 8.55 3.64 -11.45
C GLY A 103 7.96 3.92 -12.84
N ARG A 104 6.70 4.37 -12.92
CA ARG A 104 5.84 4.55 -14.11
C ARG A 104 5.12 3.29 -14.64
N ASN A 105 5.43 2.11 -14.12
CA ASN A 105 4.95 0.82 -14.66
C ASN A 105 4.49 -0.17 -13.58
N PHE A 106 4.31 0.29 -12.34
CA PHE A 106 3.56 -0.40 -11.31
C PHE A 106 2.39 0.48 -10.89
N HIS A 107 1.17 0.10 -11.27
CA HIS A 107 -0.02 0.85 -10.88
C HIS A 107 -0.58 0.30 -9.58
N TYR A 108 -0.78 1.16 -8.59
CA TYR A 108 -1.60 0.88 -7.41
C TYR A 108 -2.83 1.78 -7.42
N ASP A 109 -4.01 1.23 -7.14
CA ASP A 109 -5.30 1.93 -7.23
C ASP A 109 -6.23 1.48 -6.09
N TYR A 110 -6.55 2.42 -5.20
CA TYR A 110 -7.45 2.22 -4.06
C TYR A 110 -8.91 2.42 -4.49
N ARG A 111 -9.74 1.39 -4.28
CA ARG A 111 -11.17 1.39 -4.63
C ARG A 111 -12.03 1.64 -3.40
N ASP A 112 -13.04 2.49 -3.57
CA ASP A 112 -13.97 2.81 -2.49
C ASP A 112 -14.98 1.67 -2.28
N THR A 113 -14.61 0.69 -1.47
CA THR A 113 -15.42 -0.50 -1.15
C THR A 113 -15.98 -0.44 0.27
N ARG A 114 -15.86 0.70 0.96
CA ARG A 114 -16.18 0.84 2.39
C ARG A 114 -17.66 0.64 2.71
N ASP A 115 -18.56 0.92 1.77
CA ASP A 115 -19.99 0.71 1.96
C ASP A 115 -20.36 -0.76 2.12
N ASP A 116 -19.65 -1.67 1.45
CA ASP A 116 -19.94 -3.11 1.47
C ASP A 116 -18.91 -3.89 2.30
N MET A 117 -17.62 -3.72 1.99
CA MET A 117 -16.52 -4.49 2.57
C MET A 117 -16.00 -3.92 3.89
N LYS A 118 -16.41 -2.69 4.24
CA LYS A 118 -16.01 -1.98 5.46
C LYS A 118 -14.51 -1.67 5.56
N CYS A 119 -13.78 -1.82 4.46
CA CYS A 119 -12.41 -1.40 4.25
C CYS A 119 -12.24 -0.87 2.83
N ILE A 120 -11.11 -0.22 2.55
CA ILE A 120 -10.67 0.10 1.20
C ILE A 120 -10.00 -1.14 0.61
N VAL A 121 -10.25 -1.43 -0.66
CA VAL A 121 -9.51 -2.46 -1.41
C VAL A 121 -8.47 -1.80 -2.29
N GLU A 122 -7.24 -2.29 -2.24
CA GLU A 122 -6.21 -1.95 -3.21
C GLU A 122 -6.15 -2.99 -4.32
N LEU A 123 -6.05 -2.49 -5.55
CA LEU A 123 -5.65 -3.27 -6.71
C LEU A 123 -4.25 -2.83 -7.15
N TYR A 124 -3.41 -3.78 -7.54
CA TYR A 124 -2.09 -3.50 -8.08
C TYR A 124 -1.84 -4.23 -9.40
N GLY A 125 -1.03 -3.62 -10.26
CA GLY A 125 -0.71 -4.12 -11.60
C GLY A 125 0.70 -3.71 -12.01
N PRO A 126 1.72 -4.53 -11.67
CA PRO A 126 3.05 -4.38 -12.25
C PRO A 126 3.03 -4.83 -13.71
N GLU A 127 3.55 -4.00 -14.61
CA GLU A 127 3.90 -4.47 -15.95
C GLU A 127 5.03 -5.51 -15.86
N GLU A 128 5.16 -6.38 -16.87
CA GLU A 128 6.27 -7.35 -16.95
C GLU A 128 7.65 -6.69 -16.90
N SER A 129 7.72 -5.41 -17.32
CA SER A 129 8.94 -4.60 -17.31
C SER A 129 9.31 -4.05 -15.92
N PHE A 130 8.40 -4.15 -14.94
CA PHE A 130 8.61 -3.61 -13.60
C PHE A 130 9.75 -4.35 -12.90
N LYS A 131 10.65 -3.57 -12.31
CA LYS A 131 11.74 -4.08 -11.48
C LYS A 131 11.59 -3.47 -10.11
N TRP A 132 11.49 -4.33 -9.11
CA TRP A 132 11.55 -3.91 -7.71
C TRP A 132 12.84 -3.11 -7.48
N PRO A 133 12.74 -1.83 -7.10
CA PRO A 133 13.92 -1.06 -6.76
C PRO A 133 14.49 -1.55 -5.42
N GLU A 134 15.76 -1.26 -5.19
CA GLU A 134 16.38 -1.49 -3.88
C GLU A 134 15.70 -0.61 -2.82
N PRO A 135 15.43 -1.15 -1.62
CA PRO A 135 14.87 -0.35 -0.54
C PRO A 135 15.86 0.72 -0.10
N VAL A 136 15.35 1.88 0.34
CA VAL A 136 16.19 2.97 0.86
C VAL A 136 16.81 2.62 2.22
N ALA A 137 16.20 1.67 2.94
CA ALA A 137 16.73 1.09 4.17
C ALA A 137 16.11 -0.29 4.41
N VAL A 138 16.82 -1.14 5.17
CA VAL A 138 16.29 -2.40 5.70
C VAL A 138 16.48 -2.39 7.20
N SER A 139 15.42 -2.65 7.97
CA SER A 139 15.54 -2.72 9.44
C SER A 139 16.32 -3.96 9.87
N GLU A 140 17.01 -3.87 11.00
CA GLU A 140 17.64 -5.06 11.60
C GLU A 140 16.59 -6.11 12.01
N LEU A 141 17.03 -7.36 12.01
CA LEU A 141 16.27 -8.50 12.50
C LEU A 141 16.26 -8.51 14.03
N SER A 142 15.08 -8.63 14.64
CA SER A 142 14.98 -8.97 16.05
C SER A 142 15.54 -10.37 16.31
N SER A 143 16.15 -10.59 17.48
CA SER A 143 16.66 -11.90 17.90
C SER A 143 15.57 -12.96 18.12
N THR A 144 14.29 -12.57 18.08
CA THR A 144 13.15 -13.48 18.26
C THR A 144 12.13 -13.23 17.15
N GLN A 145 11.93 -14.23 16.29
CA GLN A 145 10.93 -14.21 15.22
C GLN A 145 9.73 -15.08 15.59
N PHE A 146 8.53 -14.52 15.46
CA PHE A 146 7.30 -15.28 15.58
C PHE A 146 6.87 -15.73 14.18
N LYS A 147 6.48 -17.01 14.04
CA LYS A 147 5.84 -17.50 12.82
C LYS A 147 4.33 -17.38 12.99
N MET A 148 3.65 -16.68 12.08
CA MET A 148 2.21 -16.83 11.96
C MET A 148 1.91 -18.24 11.42
N THR A 149 1.14 -19.00 12.19
CA THR A 149 0.50 -20.22 11.73
C THR A 149 -0.98 -19.90 11.59
N LEU A 150 -1.51 -20.02 10.36
CA LEU A 150 -2.95 -20.03 10.15
C LEU A 150 -3.50 -21.33 10.76
N LEU A 151 -4.43 -21.22 11.70
CA LEU A 151 -5.14 -22.36 12.31
C LEU A 151 -6.30 -22.82 11.42
#